data_AF-A0A847HJQ3-F1
#
_entry.id   AF-A0A847HJQ3-F1
#
_cell.length_a   1.000
_cell.length_b   1.000
_cell.length_c   1.000
_cell.angle_alpha   90.00
_cell.angle_beta   90.00
_cell.angle_gamma   90.00
#
_symmetry.space_group_name_H-M   'P 1'
#
loop_
_entity.id
_entity.type
_entity.pdbx_description
1 polymer ?
#
loop_
_entity_poly.entity_id
_entity_poly.type
_entity_poly.pdbx_seq_one_letter_code
_entity_poly.pdbx_strand_id
1 'polypeptide(L)'
;MKKLVAVFVCLLGITLVNGCCGAAAKRDEARAKFCAANMRVMLGCIEMYNMDHEEMMKTPDFSMFQEGGLMMQSKLLKQPIQLPSDKCSYSYSGNFASVDESDEGVISCAIHGTVKDIEAKYSRR
;
A
#
# COMPACT_ATOMS: atom_id res chain seq x y z
N MET A 1 -10.98 -52.73 13.33
CA MET A 1 -11.69 -51.52 12.86
C MET A 1 -11.53 -50.32 13.81
N LYS A 2 -11.92 -50.41 15.10
CA LYS A 2 -11.82 -49.27 16.06
C LYS A 2 -10.41 -48.65 16.20
N LYS A 3 -9.35 -49.47 16.19
CA LYS A 3 -7.95 -48.99 16.27
C LYS A 3 -7.48 -48.27 14.99
N LEU A 4 -8.01 -48.65 13.83
CA LEU A 4 -7.68 -48.04 12.53
C LEU A 4 -8.36 -46.67 12.38
N VAL A 5 -9.60 -46.55 12.86
CA VAL A 5 -10.33 -45.27 12.90
C VAL A 5 -9.64 -44.28 13.84
N ALA A 6 -9.15 -44.73 15.01
CA ALA A 6 -8.42 -43.87 15.95
C ALA A 6 -7.12 -43.30 15.35
N VAL A 7 -6.36 -44.13 14.63
CA VAL A 7 -5.11 -43.70 13.98
C VAL A 7 -5.39 -42.66 12.88
N PHE A 8 -6.44 -42.86 12.08
CA PHE A 8 -6.82 -41.91 11.03
C PHE A 8 -7.27 -40.56 11.59
N VAL A 9 -8.02 -40.55 12.69
CA VAL A 9 -8.45 -39.33 13.38
C VAL A 9 -7.25 -38.57 13.99
N CYS A 10 -6.29 -39.29 14.60
CA CYS A 10 -5.08 -38.67 15.12
C CYS A 10 -4.21 -38.05 14.02
N LEU A 11 -4.06 -38.73 12.87
CA LEU A 11 -3.28 -38.20 11.75
C LEU A 11 -3.94 -36.96 11.10
N LEU A 12 -5.27 -36.98 10.92
CA LEU A 12 -6.00 -35.81 10.41
C LEU A 12 -5.90 -34.61 11.37
N GLY A 13 -5.99 -34.86 12.69
CA GLY A 13 -5.82 -33.82 13.72
C GLY A 13 -4.47 -33.11 13.68
N ILE A 14 -3.38 -33.84 13.41
CA ILE A 14 -2.02 -33.27 13.32
C ILE A 14 -1.87 -32.41 12.05
N THR A 15 -2.49 -32.81 10.94
CA THR A 15 -2.40 -32.05 9.68
C THR A 15 -3.16 -30.71 9.68
N LEU A 16 -4.27 -30.62 10.42
CA LEU A 16 -5.09 -29.40 10.48
C LEU A 16 -4.48 -28.30 11.36
N VAL A 17 -3.70 -28.65 12.39
CA VAL A 17 -3.09 -27.68 13.31
C VAL A 17 -1.93 -26.91 12.68
N ASN A 18 -1.19 -27.52 11.76
CA ASN A 18 0.01 -26.92 11.16
C ASN A 18 -0.28 -26.01 9.94
N GLY A 19 -1.51 -26.00 9.41
CA GLY A 19 -1.83 -25.28 8.17
C GLY A 19 -2.02 -23.75 8.29
N CYS A 20 -2.11 -23.21 9.51
CA CYS A 20 -2.47 -21.80 9.73
C CYS A 20 -1.29 -20.86 10.05
N CYS A 21 -0.07 -21.37 10.19
CA CYS A 21 1.07 -20.54 10.58
C CYS A 21 1.44 -19.54 9.45
N GLY A 22 1.44 -18.24 9.76
CA GLY A 22 1.90 -17.18 8.86
C GLY A 22 0.86 -16.50 7.97
N ALA A 23 -0.42 -16.92 8.00
CA ALA A 23 -1.45 -16.30 7.15
C ALA A 23 -1.66 -14.81 7.46
N ALA A 24 -1.51 -14.39 8.73
CA ALA A 24 -1.58 -12.98 9.11
C ALA A 24 -0.42 -12.16 8.51
N ALA A 25 0.81 -12.67 8.60
CA ALA A 25 1.99 -12.03 8.03
C ALA A 25 1.89 -11.90 6.50
N LYS A 26 1.37 -12.93 5.82
CA LYS A 26 1.15 -12.89 4.36
C LYS A 26 0.07 -11.90 3.94
N ARG A 27 -1.00 -11.76 4.72
CA ARG A 27 -2.01 -10.71 4.49
C ARG A 27 -1.43 -9.32 4.70
N ASP A 28 -0.57 -9.13 5.70
CA ASP A 28 0.10 -7.86 5.91
C ASP A 28 1.08 -7.52 4.79
N GLU A 29 1.88 -8.49 4.34
CA GLU A 29 2.77 -8.34 3.17
C GLU A 29 1.97 -7.90 1.91
N ALA A 30 0.82 -8.52 1.66
CA ALA A 30 -0.05 -8.16 0.54
C ALA A 30 -0.60 -6.72 0.66
N ARG A 31 -1.02 -6.31 1.86
CA ARG A 31 -1.48 -4.94 2.13
C ARG A 31 -0.37 -3.91 1.99
N ALA A 32 0.83 -4.22 2.48
CA ALA A 32 2.00 -3.35 2.33
C ALA A 32 2.34 -3.16 0.84
N LYS A 33 2.33 -4.23 0.04
CA LYS A 33 2.53 -4.13 -1.42
C LYS A 33 1.44 -3.30 -2.11
N PHE A 34 0.19 -3.40 -1.67
CA PHE A 34 -0.90 -2.53 -2.15
C PHE A 34 -0.64 -1.06 -1.78
N CYS A 35 -0.25 -0.77 -0.54
CA CYS A 35 0.14 0.57 -0.11
C CYS A 35 1.26 1.15 -0.98
N ALA A 36 2.31 0.36 -1.25
CA ALA A 36 3.40 0.80 -2.11
C ALA A 36 2.92 1.11 -3.54
N ALA A 37 2.01 0.32 -4.09
CA ALA A 37 1.42 0.60 -5.40
C ALA A 37 0.62 1.90 -5.40
N ASN A 38 -0.24 2.12 -4.40
CA ASN A 38 -1.00 3.36 -4.26
C ASN A 38 -0.08 4.59 -4.14
N MET A 39 0.97 4.52 -3.31
CA MET A 39 1.92 5.63 -3.14
C MET A 39 2.61 5.99 -4.46
N ARG A 40 3.00 4.99 -5.26
CA ARG A 40 3.59 5.22 -6.59
C ARG A 40 2.61 5.83 -7.58
N VAL A 41 1.35 5.36 -7.58
CA VAL A 41 0.31 5.94 -8.44
C VAL A 41 0.06 7.40 -8.06
N MET A 42 -0.09 7.69 -6.77
CA MET A 42 -0.30 9.06 -6.30
C MET A 42 0.86 9.98 -6.65
N LEU A 43 2.11 9.52 -6.45
CA LEU A 43 3.30 10.29 -6.82
C LEU A 43 3.34 10.55 -8.34
N GLY A 44 3.09 9.53 -9.17
CA GLY A 44 3.03 9.70 -10.62
C GLY A 44 1.93 10.67 -11.07
N CYS A 45 0.75 10.65 -10.43
CA CYS A 45 -0.29 11.65 -10.70
C CYS A 45 0.18 13.07 -10.36
N ILE A 46 0.86 13.27 -9.23
CA ILE A 46 1.38 14.59 -8.83
C ILE A 46 2.46 15.06 -9.82
N GLU A 47 3.39 14.19 -10.19
CA GLU A 47 4.43 14.50 -11.17
C GLU A 47 3.83 14.90 -12.52
N MET A 48 2.89 14.12 -13.05
CA MET A 48 2.19 14.45 -14.31
C MET A 48 1.41 15.75 -14.21
N TYR A 49 0.73 16.00 -13.08
CA TYR A 49 0.05 17.27 -12.85
C TYR A 49 1.05 18.43 -12.90
N ASN A 50 2.16 18.32 -12.18
CA ASN A 50 3.18 19.38 -12.09
C ASN A 50 3.88 19.65 -13.43
N MET A 51 4.02 18.64 -14.29
CA MET A 51 4.56 18.83 -15.64
C MET A 51 3.66 19.66 -16.56
N ASP A 52 2.34 19.58 -16.37
CA ASP A 52 1.34 20.25 -17.22
C ASP A 52 0.93 21.64 -16.71
N HIS A 53 1.44 22.08 -15.55
CA HIS A 53 1.02 23.33 -14.90
C HIS A 53 2.22 24.24 -14.56
N GLU A 54 2.08 25.53 -14.83
CA GLU A 54 3.10 26.54 -14.48
C GLU A 54 3.29 26.66 -12.95
N GLU A 55 2.20 26.55 -12.19
CA GLU A 55 2.23 26.51 -10.73
C GLU A 55 2.21 25.05 -10.25
N MET A 56 3.37 24.57 -9.82
CA MET A 56 3.52 23.21 -9.31
C MET A 56 2.94 23.04 -7.90
N MET A 57 2.30 21.89 -7.68
CA MET A 57 1.80 21.44 -6.39
C MET A 57 2.95 21.07 -5.44
N LYS A 58 3.03 21.81 -4.33
CA LYS A 58 4.02 21.57 -3.26
C LYS A 58 3.51 20.66 -2.16
N THR A 59 2.25 20.85 -1.77
CA THR A 59 1.62 20.19 -0.62
C THR A 59 0.31 19.50 -1.04
N PRO A 60 0.36 18.23 -1.46
CA PRO A 60 -0.82 17.45 -1.79
C PRO A 60 -1.65 17.12 -0.54
N ASP A 61 -2.91 16.75 -0.77
CA ASP A 61 -3.81 16.20 0.24
C ASP A 61 -4.48 14.92 -0.27
N PHE A 62 -4.84 14.00 0.62
CA PHE A 62 -5.43 12.73 0.22
C PHE A 62 -6.78 12.89 -0.50
N SER A 63 -7.55 13.93 -0.19
CA SER A 63 -8.84 14.21 -0.86
C SER A 63 -8.69 14.46 -2.36
N MET A 64 -7.51 14.88 -2.83
CA MET A 64 -7.22 15.09 -4.25
C MET A 64 -7.29 13.78 -5.07
N PHE A 65 -7.13 12.63 -4.42
CA PHE A 65 -7.14 11.29 -5.01
C PHE A 65 -8.45 10.52 -4.77
N GLN A 66 -9.45 11.18 -4.19
CA GLN A 66 -10.76 10.60 -3.91
C GLN A 66 -11.78 10.97 -5.01
N GLU A 67 -13.00 10.45 -4.89
CA GLU A 67 -14.08 10.68 -5.86
C GLU A 67 -14.32 12.18 -6.06
N GLY A 68 -14.30 12.63 -7.32
CA GLY A 68 -14.42 14.05 -7.66
C GLY A 68 -13.21 14.91 -7.24
N GLY A 69 -12.12 14.33 -6.75
CA GLY A 69 -10.89 15.04 -6.41
C GLY A 69 -10.12 15.53 -7.64
N LEU A 70 -9.16 16.42 -7.41
CA LEU A 70 -8.37 17.08 -8.48
C LEU A 70 -7.78 16.08 -9.48
N MET A 71 -7.21 14.96 -9.01
CA MET A 71 -6.55 13.99 -9.90
C MET A 71 -7.54 13.29 -10.85
N MET A 72 -8.79 13.13 -10.43
CA MET A 72 -9.85 12.61 -11.29
C MET A 72 -10.37 13.69 -12.27
N GLN A 73 -10.54 14.92 -11.80
CA GLN A 73 -10.95 16.06 -12.65
C GLN A 73 -9.92 16.32 -13.77
N SER A 74 -8.63 16.21 -13.45
CA SER A 74 -7.53 16.32 -14.40
C SER A 74 -7.31 15.06 -15.26
N LYS A 75 -8.16 14.03 -15.11
CA LYS A 75 -8.08 12.75 -15.85
C LYS A 75 -6.76 11.99 -15.66
N LEU A 76 -6.01 12.29 -14.59
CA LEU A 76 -4.78 11.60 -14.21
C LEU A 76 -5.07 10.32 -13.42
N LEU A 77 -6.23 10.26 -12.78
CA LEU A 77 -6.70 9.13 -12.01
C LEU A 77 -8.07 8.67 -12.50
N LYS A 78 -8.20 7.39 -12.85
CA LYS A 78 -9.46 6.83 -13.36
C LYS A 78 -10.50 6.54 -12.27
N GLN A 79 -10.06 6.21 -11.07
CA GLN A 79 -10.91 5.82 -9.95
C GLN A 79 -10.24 6.22 -8.62
N PRO A 80 -11.02 6.43 -7.54
CA PRO A 80 -10.46 6.80 -6.25
C PRO A 80 -9.43 5.81 -5.71
N ILE A 81 -8.40 6.30 -5.04
CA ILE A 81 -7.42 5.45 -4.35
C ILE A 81 -8.11 4.69 -3.22
N GLN A 82 -8.07 3.36 -3.30
CA GLN A 82 -8.64 2.47 -2.30
C GLN A 82 -7.60 2.15 -1.22
N LEU A 83 -7.99 2.21 0.04
CA LEU A 83 -7.12 1.82 1.15
C LEU A 83 -7.09 0.28 1.28
N PRO A 84 -5.92 -0.35 1.52
CA PRO A 84 -5.85 -1.81 1.69
C PRO A 84 -6.53 -2.32 2.96
N SER A 85 -6.73 -1.44 3.95
CA SER A 85 -7.50 -1.68 5.16
C SER A 85 -7.91 -0.36 5.80
N ASP A 86 -8.91 -0.42 6.69
CA ASP A 86 -9.37 0.66 7.57
C ASP A 86 -8.28 1.26 8.48
N LYS A 87 -7.20 0.51 8.71
CA LYS A 87 -6.05 0.97 9.50
C LYS A 87 -5.07 1.83 8.71
N CYS A 88 -5.11 1.76 7.38
CA CYS A 88 -4.18 2.49 6.52
C CYS A 88 -4.68 3.91 6.32
N SER A 89 -3.78 4.87 6.41
CA SER A 89 -3.97 6.26 5.97
C SER A 89 -2.68 6.75 5.35
N TYR A 90 -2.76 7.74 4.46
CA TYR A 90 -1.59 8.35 3.83
C TYR A 90 -1.32 9.74 4.39
N SER A 91 -0.04 10.03 4.58
CA SER A 91 0.49 11.35 4.94
C SER A 91 1.52 11.80 3.91
N TYR A 92 1.69 13.11 3.81
CA TYR A 92 2.54 13.78 2.83
C TYR A 92 3.52 14.68 3.58
N SER A 93 4.80 14.62 3.21
CA SER A 93 5.86 15.45 3.77
C SER A 93 6.84 15.88 2.70
N GLY A 94 7.56 16.98 2.91
CA GLY A 94 8.48 17.53 1.92
C GLY A 94 7.76 18.35 0.85
N ASN A 95 8.45 18.62 -0.26
CA ASN A 95 7.98 19.49 -1.32
C ASN A 95 7.84 18.71 -2.63
N PHE A 96 6.60 18.50 -3.07
CA PHE A 96 6.30 17.74 -4.28
C PHE A 96 6.56 18.50 -5.59
N ALA A 97 6.99 19.76 -5.50
CA ALA A 97 7.49 20.55 -6.62
C ALA A 97 9.02 20.63 -6.67
N SER A 98 9.73 20.06 -5.68
CA SER A 98 11.20 20.05 -5.64
C SER A 98 11.76 18.91 -6.48
N VAL A 99 12.87 19.17 -7.17
CA VAL A 99 13.72 18.16 -7.83
C VAL A 99 14.97 17.82 -7.01
N ASP A 100 15.16 18.50 -5.87
CA ASP A 100 16.24 18.22 -4.94
C ASP A 100 15.85 17.06 -4.03
N GLU A 101 16.64 15.98 -4.04
CA GLU A 101 16.42 14.80 -3.21
C GLU A 101 16.37 15.11 -1.70
N SER A 102 16.98 16.22 -1.26
CA SER A 102 16.98 16.64 0.15
C SER A 102 15.66 17.27 0.61
N ASP A 103 14.80 17.68 -0.32
CA ASP A 103 13.47 18.29 -0.06
C ASP A 103 12.36 17.56 -0.86
N GLU A 104 12.59 16.34 -1.31
CA GLU A 104 11.64 15.58 -2.13
C GLU A 104 10.32 15.32 -1.39
N GLY A 105 9.21 15.41 -2.12
CA GLY A 105 7.89 15.03 -1.61
C GLY A 105 7.80 13.52 -1.36
N VAL A 106 7.51 13.13 -0.12
CA VAL A 106 7.38 11.73 0.28
C VAL A 106 5.95 11.44 0.73
N ILE A 107 5.39 10.35 0.21
CA ILE A 107 4.12 9.78 0.69
C ILE A 107 4.44 8.61 1.62
N SER A 108 3.78 8.57 2.77
CA SER A 108 3.93 7.51 3.77
C SER A 108 2.58 6.99 4.23
N CYS A 109 2.52 5.69 4.54
CA CYS A 109 1.37 5.07 5.19
C CYS A 109 1.58 5.03 6.71
N ALA A 110 0.54 5.35 7.50
CA ALA A 110 0.61 5.31 8.97
C ALA A 110 0.96 3.92 9.54
N ILE A 111 0.68 2.84 8.81
CA ILE A 111 0.95 1.45 9.25
C ILE A 111 2.20 0.86 8.59
N HIS A 112 2.40 1.14 7.31
CA HIS A 112 3.43 0.48 6.51
C HIS A 112 4.66 1.35 6.21
N GLY A 113 4.61 2.63 6.52
CA GLY A 113 5.69 3.58 6.24
C GLY A 113 5.75 4.00 4.77
N THR A 114 6.93 4.39 4.33
CA THR A 114 7.21 4.80 2.94
C THR A 114 7.36 3.59 2.02
N VAL A 115 7.44 3.84 0.70
CA VAL A 115 7.81 2.79 -0.27
C VAL A 115 9.16 2.14 0.09
N LYS A 116 10.15 2.94 0.51
CA LYS A 116 11.49 2.46 0.90
C LYS A 116 11.40 1.51 2.11
N ASP A 117 10.59 1.86 3.11
CA ASP A 117 10.37 1.01 4.31
C ASP A 117 9.72 -0.33 3.95
N ILE A 118 8.72 -0.29 3.06
CA ILE A 118 8.00 -1.48 2.60
C ILE A 118 8.94 -2.42 1.83
N GLU A 119 9.78 -1.88 0.94
CA GLU A 119 10.73 -2.70 0.18
C GLU A 119 11.84 -3.29 1.05
N ALA A 120 12.28 -2.57 2.08
CA ALA A 120 13.22 -3.08 3.08
C ALA A 120 12.62 -4.24 3.89
N LYS A 121 11.35 -4.12 4.30
CA LYS A 121 10.67 -5.15 5.10
C LYS A 121 10.16 -6.34 4.29
N TYR A 122 9.64 -6.09 3.10
CA TYR A 122 8.99 -7.08 2.22
C TYR A 122 9.71 -7.18 0.87
N SER A 123 11.01 -7.51 0.93
CA SER A 123 11.87 -7.61 -0.24
C SER A 123 11.26 -8.49 -1.35
N ARG A 124 11.37 -8.00 -2.59
CA ARG A 124 11.00 -8.72 -3.80
C ARG A 124 12.02 -9.84 -4.01
N ARG A 125 11.79 -10.96 -3.34
CA ARG A 125 12.53 -12.21 -3.54
C ARG A 125 12.35 -12.76 -4.95
#